data_AF-A0A956BVJ0-F1
#
_entry.id   AF-A0A956BVJ0-F1
#
_cell.length_a   1.000
_cell.length_b   1.000
_cell.length_c   1.000
_cell.angle_alpha   90.00
_cell.angle_beta   90.00
_cell.angle_gamma   90.00
#
_symmetry.space_group_name_H-M   'P 1'
#
loop_
_entity.id
_entity.type
_entity.pdbx_description
1 polymer ?
#
loop_
_entity_poly.entity_id
_entity_poly.type
_entity_poly.pdbx_seq_one_letter_code
_entity_poly.pdbx_strand_id
1 'polypeptide(L)'
;MLFNSLDYFLFLALAVLGFWLLARHRVARLAFVVVASCLFYMAANPRYIFLILGSTLVDYLVGLQLGRTENQRARRGLLLVSLVSNLGLLALFKYFDFWSGALTSFYASLTGEPHTPFLLRWALPVGISFYTFQTMSYSI
;
A
#
# COMPACT_ATOMS: atom_id res chain seq x y z
N MET A 1 2.90 -7.64 13.65
CA MET A 1 3.04 -9.12 13.75
C MET A 1 3.89 -9.63 12.61
N LEU A 2 4.87 -10.49 12.87
CA LEU A 2 5.72 -11.09 11.83
C LEU A 2 5.06 -12.37 11.27
N PHE A 3 5.22 -12.66 9.98
CA PHE A 3 4.61 -13.84 9.34
C PHE A 3 5.09 -15.18 9.92
N ASN A 4 6.31 -15.22 10.45
CA ASN A 4 6.92 -16.40 11.06
C ASN A 4 6.73 -16.45 12.59
N SER A 5 5.77 -15.69 13.14
CA SER A 5 5.49 -15.66 14.59
C SER A 5 4.30 -16.53 14.98
N LEU A 6 4.31 -17.06 16.20
CA LEU A 6 3.16 -17.76 16.79
C LEU A 6 1.93 -16.87 16.84
N ASP A 7 2.11 -15.57 17.13
CA ASP A 7 1.02 -14.58 17.16
C ASP A 7 0.28 -14.51 15.82
N TYR A 8 1.02 -14.53 14.70
CA TYR A 8 0.42 -14.56 13.37
C TYR A 8 -0.35 -15.87 13.11
N PHE A 9 0.20 -17.01 13.52
CA PHE A 9 -0.47 -18.29 13.32
C PHE A 9 -1.78 -18.39 14.12
N LEU A 10 -1.78 -17.94 15.38
CA LEU A 10 -2.98 -17.87 16.21
C LEU A 10 -3.99 -16.89 15.63
N PHE A 11 -3.55 -15.71 15.21
CA PHE A 11 -4.39 -14.72 14.55
C PHE A 11 -5.05 -15.29 13.28
N LEU A 12 -4.28 -15.97 12.43
CA LEU A 12 -4.76 -16.58 11.20
C LEU A 12 -5.78 -17.70 11.49
N ALA A 13 -5.50 -18.56 12.47
CA ALA A 13 -6.42 -19.62 12.88
C ALA A 13 -7.76 -19.03 13.36
N LEU A 14 -7.72 -17.98 14.21
CA LEU A 14 -8.92 -17.28 14.66
C LEU A 14 -9.65 -16.57 13.51
N ALA A 15 -8.93 -15.96 12.58
CA ALA A 15 -9.52 -15.31 11.41
C ALA A 15 -10.23 -16.33 10.49
N VAL A 16 -9.61 -17.48 10.24
CA VAL A 16 -10.22 -18.55 9.43
C VAL A 16 -11.45 -19.12 10.14
N LEU A 17 -11.36 -19.39 11.45
CA LEU A 17 -12.50 -19.86 12.24
C LEU A 17 -13.65 -18.85 12.21
N GLY A 18 -13.37 -17.57 12.45
CA GLY A 18 -14.37 -16.50 12.38
C GLY A 18 -15.04 -16.42 11.00
N PHE A 19 -14.25 -16.52 9.91
CA PHE A 19 -14.78 -16.55 8.55
C PHE A 19 -15.78 -17.68 8.31
N TRP A 20 -15.47 -18.89 8.80
CA TRP A 20 -16.36 -20.06 8.66
C TRP A 20 -17.59 -19.98 9.56
N LEU A 21 -17.45 -19.48 10.79
CA LEU A 21 -18.57 -19.27 11.71
C LEU A 21 -19.59 -18.27 11.15
N LEU A 22 -19.11 -17.25 10.44
CA LEU A 22 -19.93 -16.23 9.80
C LEU A 22 -20.44 -16.64 8.40
N ALA A 23 -20.27 -17.89 7.97
CA ALA A 23 -20.61 -18.34 6.62
C ALA A 23 -22.07 -18.09 6.22
N ARG A 24 -23.00 -18.12 7.17
CA ARG A 24 -24.43 -17.86 6.94
C ARG A 24 -24.77 -16.37 6.77
N HIS A 25 -23.90 -15.46 7.23
CA HIS A 25 -24.13 -14.02 7.22
C HIS A 25 -23.14 -13.31 6.31
N ARG A 26 -23.47 -13.21 5.01
CA ARG A 26 -22.57 -12.68 3.97
C ARG A 26 -21.94 -11.33 4.34
N VAL A 27 -22.74 -10.36 4.79
CA VAL A 27 -22.27 -9.01 5.12
C VAL A 27 -21.36 -9.04 6.35
N ALA A 28 -21.76 -9.73 7.41
CA ALA A 28 -20.96 -9.85 8.62
C ALA A 28 -19.63 -10.58 8.36
N ARG A 29 -19.63 -11.60 7.49
CA ARG A 29 -18.42 -12.30 7.05
C ARG A 29 -17.45 -11.37 6.32
N LEU A 30 -17.95 -10.55 5.39
CA LEU A 30 -17.14 -9.58 4.66
C LEU A 30 -16.58 -8.52 5.61
N ALA A 31 -17.41 -7.95 6.48
CA ALA A 31 -16.99 -6.97 7.45
C ALA A 31 -15.91 -7.53 8.39
N PHE A 32 -16.09 -8.78 8.86
CA PHE A 32 -15.10 -9.47 9.69
C PHE A 32 -13.75 -9.62 8.98
N VAL A 33 -13.73 -10.04 7.71
CA VAL A 33 -12.49 -10.19 6.94
C VAL A 33 -11.80 -8.84 6.75
N VAL A 34 -12.56 -7.78 6.46
CA VAL A 34 -12.00 -6.42 6.33
C VAL A 34 -11.39 -5.97 7.65
N VAL A 35 -12.12 -6.09 8.77
CA VAL A 35 -11.63 -5.69 10.08
C VAL A 35 -10.40 -6.51 10.49
N ALA A 36 -10.42 -7.83 10.30
CA ALA A 36 -9.26 -8.68 10.58
C ALA A 36 -8.05 -8.25 9.74
N SER A 37 -8.23 -8.00 8.44
CA SER A 37 -7.16 -7.52 7.56
C SER A 37 -6.61 -6.17 8.03
N CYS A 38 -7.48 -5.23 8.40
CA CYS A 38 -7.05 -3.93 8.94
C CYS A 38 -6.25 -4.10 10.24
N LEU A 39 -6.72 -4.92 11.17
CA LEU A 39 -6.02 -5.20 12.44
C LEU A 39 -4.64 -5.81 12.19
N PHE A 40 -4.54 -6.76 11.27
CA PHE A 40 -3.27 -7.37 10.89
C PHE A 40 -2.25 -6.34 10.37
N TYR A 41 -2.68 -5.45 9.48
CA TYR A 41 -1.83 -4.38 8.96
C TYR A 41 -1.46 -3.33 10.03
N MET A 42 -2.40 -2.97 10.89
CA MET A 42 -2.16 -2.05 12.01
C MET A 42 -1.19 -2.63 13.04
N ALA A 43 -1.11 -3.95 13.18
CA ALA A 43 -0.20 -4.62 14.11
C ALA A 43 1.29 -4.46 13.76
N ALA A 44 1.63 -3.96 12.58
CA ALA A 44 3.00 -3.55 12.24
C ALA A 44 3.22 -2.07 12.60
N ASN A 45 2.37 -1.18 12.09
CA ASN A 45 2.31 0.22 12.49
C ASN A 45 0.89 0.75 12.20
N PRO A 46 0.15 1.20 13.23
CA PRO A 46 -1.23 1.66 13.06
C PRO A 46 -1.38 2.79 12.03
N ARG A 47 -0.35 3.60 11.82
CA ARG A 47 -0.40 4.76 10.91
C ARG A 47 -0.49 4.35 9.43
N TYR A 48 0.01 3.18 9.06
CA TYR A 48 0.01 2.75 7.65
C TYR A 48 -1.36 2.27 7.16
N ILE A 49 -2.33 2.10 8.05
CA ILE A 49 -3.70 1.81 7.63
C ILE A 49 -4.30 2.93 6.77
N PHE A 50 -3.94 4.18 7.06
CA PHE A 50 -4.39 5.34 6.28
C PHE A 50 -3.86 5.31 4.85
N LEU A 51 -2.66 4.77 4.64
CA LEU A 51 -2.08 4.62 3.30
C LEU A 51 -2.83 3.58 2.49
N ILE A 52 -3.10 2.41 3.09
CA ILE A 52 -3.78 1.29 2.42
C ILE A 52 -5.24 1.67 2.11
N LEU A 53 -5.95 2.24 3.09
CA LEU A 53 -7.33 2.68 2.89
C LEU A 53 -7.39 3.84 1.89
N GLY A 54 -6.44 4.77 1.96
CA GLY A 54 -6.33 5.89 1.03
C GLY A 54 -6.09 5.43 -0.42
N SER A 55 -5.10 4.56 -0.65
CA SER A 55 -4.83 4.03 -1.99
C SER A 55 -6.00 3.21 -2.52
N THR A 56 -6.58 2.34 -1.68
CA THR A 56 -7.76 1.55 -2.04
C THR A 56 -8.93 2.44 -2.43
N LEU A 57 -9.18 3.53 -1.71
CA LEU A 57 -10.25 4.47 -2.01
C LEU A 57 -10.00 5.19 -3.33
N VAL A 58 -8.78 5.68 -3.57
CA VAL A 58 -8.39 6.33 -4.82
C VAL A 58 -8.63 5.37 -6.00
N ASP A 59 -8.12 4.15 -5.92
CA ASP A 59 -8.24 3.17 -7.00
C ASP A 59 -9.68 2.70 -7.22
N TYR A 60 -10.46 2.56 -6.14
CA TYR A 60 -11.89 2.27 -6.23
C TYR A 60 -12.65 3.37 -6.95
N LEU A 61 -12.41 4.64 -6.60
CA LEU A 61 -13.05 5.78 -7.24
C LEU A 61 -12.62 5.93 -8.71
N VAL A 62 -11.33 5.75 -8.99
CA VAL A 62 -10.78 5.76 -10.35
C VAL A 62 -11.41 4.65 -11.19
N GLY A 63 -11.46 3.42 -10.69
CA GLY A 63 -12.10 2.29 -11.37
C GLY A 63 -13.58 2.52 -11.65
N LEU A 64 -14.32 3.06 -10.67
CA LEU A 64 -15.73 3.42 -10.84
C LEU A 64 -15.93 4.48 -11.93
N GLN A 65 -15.08 5.50 -11.98
CA GLN A 65 -15.16 6.57 -12.98
C GLN A 65 -14.73 6.08 -14.38
N LEU A 66 -13.72 5.22 -14.45
CA LEU A 66 -13.30 4.57 -15.70
C LEU A 66 -14.42 3.70 -16.30
N GLY A 67 -15.23 3.04 -15.47
CA GLY A 67 -16.41 2.30 -15.94
C GLY A 67 -17.54 3.18 -16.49
N ARG A 68 -17.56 4.48 -16.15
CA ARG A 68 -18.64 5.41 -16.53
C ARG A 68 -18.28 6.35 -17.67
N THR A 69 -16.99 6.56 -17.96
CA THR A 69 -16.54 7.56 -18.93
C THR A 69 -16.10 6.91 -20.24
N GLU A 70 -16.67 7.36 -21.35
CA GLU A 70 -16.27 6.96 -22.71
C GLU A 70 -15.24 7.92 -23.31
N ASN A 71 -15.04 9.09 -22.70
CA ASN A 71 -14.07 10.08 -23.17
C ASN A 71 -12.63 9.61 -22.92
N GLN A 72 -11.90 9.35 -24.00
CA GLN A 72 -10.53 8.83 -23.95
C GLN A 72 -9.54 9.75 -23.22
N ARG A 73 -9.71 11.07 -23.26
CA ARG A 73 -8.84 12.01 -22.52
C ARG A 73 -9.07 11.89 -21.02
N ALA A 74 -10.33 11.82 -20.60
CA ALA A 74 -10.70 11.65 -19.20
C ALA A 74 -10.19 10.30 -18.66
N ARG A 75 -10.34 9.21 -19.43
CA ARG A 75 -9.80 7.89 -19.07
C ARG A 75 -8.30 7.92 -18.81
N ARG A 76 -7.52 8.55 -19.70
CA ARG A 76 -6.07 8.71 -19.52
C ARG A 76 -5.71 9.50 -18.27
N GLY A 77 -6.45 10.58 -17.98
CA GLY A 77 -6.27 11.34 -16.74
C GLY A 77 -6.51 10.50 -15.49
N LEU A 78 -7.57 9.70 -15.47
CA LEU A 78 -7.90 8.80 -14.36
C LEU A 78 -6.84 7.72 -14.14
N LEU A 79 -6.35 7.11 -15.23
CA LEU A 79 -5.24 6.16 -15.17
C LEU A 79 -3.97 6.80 -14.63
N LEU A 80 -3.64 8.03 -15.05
CA LEU A 80 -2.50 8.77 -14.50
C LEU A 80 -2.64 9.02 -13.00
N VAL A 81 -3.84 9.34 -12.51
CA VAL A 81 -4.09 9.51 -11.07
C VAL A 81 -3.82 8.22 -10.28
N SER A 82 -4.33 7.07 -10.76
CA SER A 82 -4.03 5.75 -10.15
C SER A 82 -2.53 5.45 -10.18
N LEU A 83 -1.87 5.63 -11.34
CA LEU A 83 -0.44 5.33 -11.47
C LEU A 83 0.41 6.20 -10.56
N VAL A 84 0.17 7.52 -10.57
CA VAL A 84 0.96 8.49 -9.79
C VAL A 84 0.76 8.29 -8.30
N SER A 85 -0.46 7.99 -7.84
CA SER A 85 -0.72 7.73 -6.43
C SER A 85 -0.02 6.45 -5.95
N ASN A 86 -0.18 5.34 -6.67
CA ASN A 86 0.42 4.05 -6.32
C ASN A 86 1.95 4.06 -6.44
N LEU A 87 2.49 4.50 -7.57
CA LEU A 87 3.95 4.58 -7.77
C LEU A 87 4.57 5.66 -6.88
N GLY A 88 3.86 6.74 -6.59
CA GLY A 88 4.29 7.78 -5.66
C GLY A 88 4.47 7.24 -4.25
N LEU A 89 3.49 6.48 -3.74
CA LEU A 89 3.61 5.79 -2.45
C LEU A 89 4.80 4.82 -2.43
N LEU A 90 4.95 4.03 -3.49
CA LEU A 90 6.07 3.10 -3.61
C LEU A 90 7.43 3.83 -3.64
N ALA A 91 7.54 4.90 -4.43
CA ALA A 91 8.76 5.70 -4.52
C ALA A 91 9.12 6.33 -3.17
N LEU A 92 8.17 6.95 -2.48
CA LEU A 92 8.38 7.62 -1.19
C LEU A 92 8.80 6.64 -0.09
N PHE A 93 8.09 5.53 0.08
CA PHE A 93 8.34 4.62 1.19
C PHE A 93 9.46 3.61 0.93
N LYS A 94 9.65 3.18 -0.32
CA LYS A 94 10.61 2.13 -0.65
C LYS A 94 11.92 2.65 -1.20
N TYR A 95 11.89 3.71 -1.99
CA TYR A 95 13.05 4.12 -2.78
C TYR A 95 13.62 5.47 -2.39
N PHE A 96 12.91 6.30 -1.61
CA PHE A 96 13.37 7.65 -1.29
C PHE A 96 14.76 7.66 -0.64
N ASP A 97 14.95 6.89 0.42
CA ASP A 97 16.23 6.86 1.15
C ASP A 97 17.38 6.32 0.29
N PHE A 98 17.08 5.40 -0.62
CA PHE A 98 18.05 4.92 -1.60
C PHE A 98 18.42 6.02 -2.60
N TRP A 99 17.43 6.71 -3.16
CA TRP A 99 17.64 7.80 -4.11
C TRP A 99 18.37 8.98 -3.49
N SER A 100 18.01 9.37 -2.25
CA SER A 100 18.68 10.47 -1.56
C SER A 100 20.14 10.13 -1.25
N GLY A 101 20.42 8.89 -0.85
CA GLY A 101 21.78 8.38 -0.70
C GLY A 101 22.58 8.42 -2.01
N ALA A 102 22.00 7.90 -3.10
CA ALA A 102 22.63 7.85 -4.41
C ALA A 102 22.89 9.24 -5.02
N LEU A 103 21.96 10.18 -4.85
CA LEU A 103 22.13 11.56 -5.33
C LEU A 103 23.22 12.29 -4.52
N THR A 104 23.27 12.05 -3.21
CA THR A 104 24.27 12.65 -2.34
C THR A 104 25.67 12.13 -2.65
N SER A 105 25.82 10.83 -2.87
CA SER A 105 27.11 10.24 -3.25
C SER A 105 27.55 10.67 -4.66
N PHE A 106 26.62 10.82 -5.60
CA PHE A 106 26.89 11.36 -6.93
C PHE A 106 27.32 12.84 -6.86
N TYR A 107 26.66 13.65 -6.03
CA TYR A 107 27.05 15.06 -5.87
C TYR A 107 28.44 15.19 -5.23
N ALA A 108 28.72 14.37 -4.20
CA ALA A 108 30.02 14.35 -3.55
C ALA A 108 31.15 13.94 -4.50
N SER A 109 30.90 13.04 -5.46
CA SER A 109 31.92 12.67 -6.45
C SER A 109 32.20 13.77 -7.48
N LEU A 110 31.24 14.65 -7.75
CA LEU A 110 31.45 15.82 -8.63
C LEU A 110 32.13 16.99 -7.92
N THR A 111 31.82 17.23 -6.65
CA THR A 111 32.23 18.43 -5.92
C THR A 111 33.40 18.21 -4.96
N GLY A 112 33.69 16.97 -4.60
CA GLY A 112 34.68 16.61 -3.58
C GLY A 112 34.21 16.88 -2.14
N GLU A 113 33.04 17.48 -1.96
CA GLU A 113 32.48 17.83 -0.65
C GLU A 113 31.52 16.73 -0.16
N PRO A 114 31.76 16.16 1.03
CA PRO A 114 30.86 15.18 1.61
C PRO A 114 29.59 15.86 2.11
N HIS A 115 28.43 15.45 1.57
CA HIS A 115 27.12 15.86 2.05
C HIS A 115 26.42 14.71 2.76
N THR A 116 25.57 15.04 3.73
CA THR A 116 24.73 14.06 4.42
C THR A 116 23.39 13.92 3.71
N PRO A 117 22.97 12.70 3.34
CA PRO A 117 21.70 12.49 2.66
C PRO A 117 20.53 12.80 3.60
N PHE A 118 19.48 13.43 3.06
CA PHE A 118 18.20 13.54 3.74
C PHE A 118 17.48 12.18 3.67
N LEU A 119 17.20 11.58 4.83
CA LEU A 119 16.57 10.26 4.92
C LEU A 119 15.26 10.39 5.69
N LEU A 120 14.17 9.84 5.16
CA LEU A 120 12.90 9.73 5.88
C LEU A 120 13.01 8.72 7.03
N ARG A 121 13.78 7.63 6.84
CA ARG A 121 13.95 6.54 7.83
C ARG A 121 12.63 5.97 8.34
N TRP A 122 11.58 6.05 7.53
CA TRP A 122 10.28 5.50 7.87
C TRP A 122 10.33 3.97 7.79
N ALA A 123 9.64 3.31 8.74
CA ALA A 123 9.48 1.87 8.66
C ALA A 123 8.71 1.52 7.39
N LEU A 124 9.17 0.50 6.67
CA LEU A 124 8.49 0.05 5.46
C LEU A 124 7.15 -0.60 5.82
N PRO A 125 6.03 -0.17 5.20
CA PRO A 125 4.77 -0.88 5.35
C PRO A 125 4.93 -2.31 4.81
N VAL A 126 4.46 -3.28 5.59
CA VAL A 126 4.59 -4.70 5.24
C VAL A 126 3.91 -4.96 3.89
N GLY A 127 4.65 -5.53 2.95
CA GLY A 127 4.11 -5.88 1.64
C GLY A 127 3.75 -4.69 0.74
N ILE A 128 4.37 -3.51 0.93
CA ILE A 128 4.03 -2.32 0.14
C ILE A 128 4.06 -2.53 -1.37
N SER A 129 5.10 -3.18 -1.88
CA SER A 129 5.19 -3.48 -3.31
C SER A 129 4.06 -4.38 -3.78
N PHE A 130 3.72 -5.42 -3.00
CA PHE A 130 2.68 -6.37 -3.38
C PHE A 130 1.31 -5.69 -3.47
N TYR A 131 0.87 -4.98 -2.43
CA TYR A 131 -0.45 -4.35 -2.47
C TYR A 131 -0.50 -3.22 -3.52
N THR A 132 0.59 -2.49 -3.73
CA THR A 132 0.64 -1.42 -4.74
C THR A 132 0.43 -1.99 -6.14
N PHE A 133 1.12 -3.08 -6.51
CA PHE A 133 0.93 -3.71 -7.82
C PHE A 133 -0.46 -4.37 -7.95
N GLN A 134 -0.94 -4.99 -6.88
CA GLN A 134 -2.28 -5.58 -6.85
C GLN A 134 -3.36 -4.52 -7.07
N THR A 135 -3.23 -3.35 -6.45
CA THR A 135 -4.25 -2.30 -6.58
C THR A 135 -4.16 -1.61 -7.94
N MET A 136 -2.96 -1.43 -8.51
CA MET A 136 -2.81 -0.95 -9.89
C MET A 136 -3.51 -1.86 -10.92
N SER A 137 -3.45 -3.18 -10.75
CA SER A 137 -4.15 -4.13 -11.65
C SER A 137 -5.68 -4.03 -11.61
N TYR A 138 -6.25 -3.32 -10.63
CA TYR A 138 -7.67 -3.03 -10.61
C TYR A 138 -8.06 -1.93 -11.63
N SER A 139 -7.13 -1.02 -11.92
CA SER A 139 -7.37 0.16 -12.76
C SER A 139 -6.88 0.00 -14.21
N ILE A 140 -5.93 -0.90 -14.45
CA ILE A 140 -5.30 -1.20 -15.76
C ILE A 140 -6.01 -2.40 -16.38
#